data_AF-A0A0S6XK92-F1
#
_entry.id   AF-A0A0S6XK92-F1
#
_cell.length_a   1.000
_cell.length_b   1.000
_cell.length_c   1.000
_cell.angle_alpha   90.00
_cell.angle_beta   90.00
_cell.angle_gamma   90.00
#
_symmetry.space_group_name_H-M   'P 1'
#
loop_
_entity.id
_entity.type
_entity.pdbx_description
1 polymer ?
#
loop_
_entity_poly.entity_id
_entity_poly.type
_entity_poly.pdbx_seq_one_letter_code
_entity_poly.pdbx_strand_id
1 'polypeptide(L)'
;MHTSWLLAALGATAAVAAPASKKSSVRTGPFTFPLPDGFPNPSAAQMQGIYKRAHGTLPNGALPNTISDTTAAVLELIATNELFEVGYFYDLISNMTNGVSGYCVGDKGLETQADYDLALRALKAIDAQEQLHALGANGILAHAGRATIVPCQYTYPVATFEDAITFASTFTDVVLGTLQEVIGAFAGDGDAELAPLIGSIIGNEAEQVGYFRIEHRSPIRIPSSLPFLTASSGPFANSLLNQQVLVPGSCPNASAIAKNVPSFPALTVVTSPVTLQTTTINYSFAASSVSAASGLSVAYINGQNVPVVEAVSNPSFANGKVTFSATFPGDLHGLTIVAVTKNAGPFTSASNVAANTVYGPGIIEL
;
A
#
# COMPACT_ATOMS: atom_id res chain seq x y z
N MET A 1 3.92 -83.99 25.01
CA MET A 1 2.80 -83.08 25.29
C MET A 1 3.37 -81.78 25.84
N HIS A 2 3.21 -80.70 25.05
CA HIS A 2 3.39 -79.27 25.31
C HIS A 2 4.51 -78.76 26.24
N THR A 3 5.60 -78.27 25.64
CA THR A 3 6.46 -77.22 26.19
C THR A 3 6.27 -75.94 25.36
N SER A 4 5.53 -74.97 25.90
CA SER A 4 5.37 -73.64 25.30
C SER A 4 6.54 -72.74 25.70
N TRP A 5 7.25 -72.22 24.70
CA TRP A 5 8.22 -71.14 24.83
C TRP A 5 7.49 -69.81 24.54
N LEU A 6 7.47 -68.88 25.50
CA LEU A 6 7.13 -67.48 25.24
C LEU A 6 8.37 -66.78 24.67
N LEU A 7 8.33 -66.40 23.39
CA LEU A 7 9.21 -65.39 22.83
C LEU A 7 8.57 -64.01 23.02
N ALA A 8 9.24 -63.14 23.78
CA ALA A 8 8.95 -61.71 23.82
C ALA A 8 9.58 -61.05 22.57
N ALA A 9 8.75 -60.52 21.68
CA ALA A 9 9.20 -59.70 20.56
C ALA A 9 9.37 -58.24 21.03
N LEU A 10 10.62 -57.78 21.14
CA LEU A 10 10.90 -56.34 21.20
C LEU A 10 10.72 -55.76 19.79
N GLY A 11 9.64 -55.01 19.58
CA GLY A 11 9.46 -54.17 18.41
C GLY A 11 10.31 -52.90 18.55
N ALA A 12 11.39 -52.79 17.77
CA ALA A 12 12.11 -51.54 17.60
C ALA A 12 11.32 -50.63 16.65
N THR A 13 10.65 -49.61 17.21
CA THR A 13 10.06 -48.52 16.42
C THR A 13 11.18 -47.57 16.00
N ALA A 14 11.61 -47.69 14.73
CA ALA A 14 12.45 -46.68 14.11
C ALA A 14 11.62 -45.40 13.91
N ALA A 15 11.82 -44.41 14.77
CA ALA A 15 11.30 -43.06 14.55
C ALA A 15 12.07 -42.46 13.37
N VAL A 16 11.44 -42.43 12.19
CA VAL A 16 11.94 -41.67 11.05
C VAL A 16 11.71 -40.20 11.37
N ALA A 17 12.75 -39.50 11.84
CA ALA A 17 12.70 -38.06 11.97
C ALA A 17 12.48 -37.45 10.57
N ALA A 18 11.34 -36.78 10.38
CA ALA A 18 11.08 -36.02 9.18
C ALA A 18 12.21 -34.97 9.01
N PRO A 19 12.76 -34.80 7.80
CA PRO A 19 13.79 -33.80 7.58
C PRO A 19 13.23 -32.43 7.95
N ALA A 20 13.88 -31.74 8.89
CA ALA A 20 13.55 -30.36 9.23
C ALA A 20 13.73 -29.52 7.96
N SER A 21 12.61 -29.10 7.35
CA SER A 21 12.59 -28.16 6.25
C SER A 21 13.31 -26.89 6.71
N LYS A 22 14.45 -26.58 6.08
CA LYS A 22 15.16 -25.33 6.32
C LYS A 22 14.21 -24.20 5.92
N LYS A 23 13.62 -23.52 6.90
CA LYS A 23 12.85 -22.30 6.68
C LYS A 23 13.76 -21.27 6.02
N SER A 24 13.32 -20.70 4.89
CA SER A 24 14.05 -19.60 4.25
C SER A 24 13.88 -18.33 5.08
N SER A 25 14.85 -17.43 5.04
CA SER A 25 14.71 -16.08 5.60
C SER A 25 14.06 -15.14 4.59
N VAL A 26 13.43 -14.07 5.07
CA VAL A 26 12.94 -12.96 4.23
C VAL A 26 14.11 -12.40 3.41
N ARG A 27 13.81 -11.96 2.18
CA ARG A 27 14.80 -11.32 1.29
C ARG A 27 15.43 -10.11 2.00
N THR A 28 16.76 -10.00 1.95
CA THR A 28 17.52 -8.93 2.61
C THR A 28 17.91 -7.78 1.68
N GLY A 29 17.55 -7.84 0.39
CA GLY A 29 17.87 -6.83 -0.61
C GLY A 29 16.63 -6.34 -1.37
N PRO A 30 16.76 -5.24 -2.14
CA PRO A 30 15.64 -4.69 -2.89
C PRO A 30 15.04 -5.68 -3.90
N PHE A 31 13.73 -5.58 -4.09
CA PHE A 31 13.02 -6.20 -5.19
C PHE A 31 13.30 -5.48 -6.50
N THR A 32 13.45 -6.25 -7.58
CA THR A 32 13.72 -5.76 -8.94
C THR A 32 12.96 -6.57 -9.98
N PHE A 33 12.49 -5.90 -11.02
CA PHE A 33 11.92 -6.50 -12.24
C PHE A 33 13.01 -7.04 -13.19
N PRO A 34 12.69 -7.92 -14.16
CA PRO A 34 11.36 -8.39 -14.57
C PRO A 34 10.82 -9.57 -13.76
N LEU A 35 9.50 -9.79 -13.82
CA LEU A 35 8.85 -11.00 -13.33
C LEU A 35 9.06 -12.17 -14.30
N PRO A 36 8.95 -13.44 -13.85
CA PRO A 36 9.10 -14.62 -14.71
C PRO A 36 8.08 -14.71 -15.85
N ASP A 37 6.92 -14.07 -15.71
CA ASP A 37 5.91 -13.96 -16.76
C ASP A 37 6.17 -12.81 -17.75
N GLY A 38 7.33 -12.17 -17.68
CA GLY A 38 7.78 -11.15 -18.64
C GLY A 38 7.35 -9.73 -18.29
N PHE A 39 6.58 -9.52 -17.24
CA PHE A 39 6.24 -8.18 -16.76
C PHE A 39 7.52 -7.38 -16.40
N PRO A 40 7.65 -6.09 -16.78
CA PRO A 40 6.61 -5.18 -17.28
C PRO A 40 6.37 -5.20 -18.80
N ASN A 41 7.07 -6.06 -19.56
CA ASN A 41 6.95 -6.13 -21.02
C ASN A 41 6.56 -7.54 -21.48
N PRO A 42 5.40 -8.06 -21.06
CA PRO A 42 4.98 -9.41 -21.41
C PRO A 42 4.74 -9.56 -22.91
N SER A 43 5.17 -10.70 -23.47
CA SER A 43 4.78 -11.11 -24.83
C SER A 43 3.27 -11.40 -24.92
N ALA A 44 2.74 -11.50 -26.14
CA ALA A 44 1.32 -11.82 -26.34
C ALA A 44 0.89 -13.14 -25.69
N ALA A 45 1.76 -14.16 -25.66
CA ALA A 45 1.48 -15.42 -24.99
C ALA A 45 1.49 -15.28 -23.46
N GLN A 46 2.44 -14.50 -22.92
CA GLN A 46 2.50 -14.17 -21.50
C GLN A 46 1.27 -13.38 -21.04
N MET A 47 0.79 -12.43 -21.87
CA MET A 47 -0.45 -11.68 -21.62
C MET A 47 -1.67 -12.59 -21.44
N GLN A 48 -1.79 -13.68 -22.21
CA GLN A 48 -2.89 -14.64 -22.00
C GLN A 48 -2.81 -15.32 -20.63
N GLY A 49 -1.59 -15.58 -20.14
CA GLY A 49 -1.36 -16.09 -18.79
C GLY A 49 -1.80 -15.09 -17.72
N ILE A 50 -1.43 -13.81 -17.89
CA ILE A 50 -1.83 -12.73 -16.97
C ILE A 50 -3.35 -12.59 -16.96
N TYR A 51 -4.01 -12.52 -18.11
CA TYR A 51 -5.48 -12.42 -18.21
C TYR A 51 -6.20 -13.56 -17.50
N LYS A 52 -5.70 -14.79 -17.66
CA LYS A 52 -6.28 -15.94 -16.98
C LYS A 52 -6.16 -15.85 -15.46
N ARG A 53 -5.02 -15.38 -14.93
CA ARG A 53 -4.82 -15.20 -13.48
C ARG A 53 -5.61 -14.00 -12.93
N ALA A 54 -5.72 -12.92 -13.69
CA ALA A 54 -6.44 -11.71 -13.32
C ALA A 54 -7.97 -11.88 -13.37
N HIS A 55 -8.46 -12.98 -13.97
CA HIS A 55 -9.88 -13.21 -14.26
C HIS A 55 -10.51 -12.15 -15.17
N GLY A 56 -9.70 -11.52 -16.03
CA GLY A 56 -10.14 -10.42 -16.88
C GLY A 56 -9.07 -10.01 -17.90
N THR A 57 -9.41 -9.09 -18.78
CA THR A 57 -8.49 -8.53 -19.79
C THR A 57 -8.35 -7.03 -19.61
N LEU A 58 -7.35 -6.44 -20.27
CA LEU A 58 -7.37 -4.99 -20.51
C LEU A 58 -8.65 -4.60 -21.26
N PRO A 59 -9.19 -3.39 -21.03
CA PRO A 59 -10.25 -2.84 -21.84
C PRO A 59 -9.84 -2.77 -23.31
N ASN A 60 -10.78 -3.03 -24.21
CA ASN A 60 -10.58 -2.96 -25.66
C ASN A 60 -11.17 -1.69 -26.29
N GLY A 61 -11.52 -0.70 -25.46
CA GLY A 61 -11.97 0.61 -25.91
C GLY A 61 -10.85 1.43 -26.56
N ALA A 62 -11.22 2.44 -27.33
CA ALA A 62 -10.25 3.39 -27.86
C ALA A 62 -9.60 4.17 -26.70
N LEU A 63 -8.27 4.32 -26.76
CA LEU A 63 -7.51 5.15 -25.85
C LEU A 63 -7.53 6.62 -26.34
N PRO A 64 -7.40 7.60 -25.45
CA PRO A 64 -7.35 9.01 -25.85
C PRO A 64 -6.04 9.33 -26.57
N ASN A 65 -6.13 9.98 -27.75
CA ASN A 65 -4.95 10.37 -28.53
C ASN A 65 -4.13 11.48 -27.86
N THR A 66 -4.75 12.23 -26.95
CA THR A 66 -4.14 13.32 -26.18
C THR A 66 -4.78 13.34 -24.81
N ILE A 67 -4.00 13.72 -23.80
CA ILE A 67 -4.47 13.99 -22.45
C ILE A 67 -3.89 15.32 -21.96
N SER A 68 -4.47 15.91 -20.92
CA SER A 68 -3.88 17.07 -20.26
C SER A 68 -2.56 16.73 -19.54
N ASP A 69 -1.76 17.74 -19.19
CA ASP A 69 -0.53 17.53 -18.41
C ASP A 69 -0.82 17.09 -16.97
N THR A 70 -1.93 17.55 -16.40
CA THR A 70 -2.42 17.13 -15.09
C THR A 70 -2.83 15.65 -15.12
N THR A 71 -3.60 15.24 -16.12
CA THR A 71 -3.99 13.84 -16.34
C THR A 71 -2.76 12.95 -16.55
N ALA A 72 -1.77 13.41 -17.31
CA ALA A 72 -0.51 12.69 -17.49
C ALA A 72 0.22 12.49 -16.15
N ALA A 73 0.37 13.54 -15.35
CA ALA A 73 1.01 13.46 -14.04
C ALA A 73 0.33 12.47 -13.08
N VAL A 74 -0.99 12.44 -13.11
CA VAL A 74 -1.80 11.53 -12.30
C VAL A 74 -1.64 10.09 -12.78
N LEU A 75 -1.70 9.83 -14.09
CA LEU A 75 -1.47 8.51 -14.65
C LEU A 75 -0.04 8.01 -14.42
N GLU A 76 0.94 8.91 -14.43
CA GLU A 76 2.32 8.61 -14.05
C GLU A 76 2.41 8.18 -12.57
N LEU A 77 1.72 8.86 -11.66
CA LEU A 77 1.65 8.43 -10.27
C LEU A 77 0.95 7.07 -10.12
N ILE A 78 -0.19 6.86 -10.79
CA ILE A 78 -0.92 5.57 -10.80
C ILE A 78 0.03 4.48 -11.28
N ALA A 79 0.63 4.62 -12.47
CA ALA A 79 1.55 3.63 -13.00
C ALA A 79 2.74 3.33 -12.04
N THR A 80 3.22 4.33 -11.30
CA THR A 80 4.25 4.12 -10.28
C THR A 80 3.76 3.28 -9.11
N ASN A 81 2.54 3.56 -8.64
CA ASN A 81 1.87 2.77 -7.61
C ASN A 81 1.67 1.33 -8.07
N GLU A 82 1.05 1.12 -9.23
CA GLU A 82 0.77 -0.22 -9.76
C GLU A 82 2.05 -1.06 -9.93
N LEU A 83 3.14 -0.44 -10.40
CA LEU A 83 4.43 -1.12 -10.51
C LEU A 83 5.01 -1.51 -9.15
N PHE A 84 4.82 -0.69 -8.13
CA PHE A 84 5.15 -1.05 -6.75
C PHE A 84 4.32 -2.25 -6.30
N GLU A 85 3.00 -2.22 -6.49
CA GLU A 85 2.08 -3.26 -6.02
C GLU A 85 2.34 -4.61 -6.68
N VAL A 86 2.60 -4.63 -8.00
CA VAL A 86 3.03 -5.85 -8.70
C VAL A 86 4.28 -6.44 -8.06
N GLY A 87 5.30 -5.63 -7.81
CA GLY A 87 6.52 -6.11 -7.14
C GLY A 87 6.25 -6.63 -5.74
N TYR A 88 5.38 -5.92 -4.99
CA TYR A 88 5.02 -6.23 -3.62
C TYR A 88 4.27 -7.56 -3.50
N PHE A 89 3.18 -7.73 -4.25
CA PHE A 89 2.38 -8.95 -4.20
C PHE A 89 3.15 -10.15 -4.74
N TYR A 90 3.99 -9.97 -5.76
CA TYR A 90 4.90 -11.02 -6.20
C TYR A 90 5.89 -11.45 -5.12
N ASP A 91 6.55 -10.51 -4.43
CA ASP A 91 7.49 -10.83 -3.35
C ASP A 91 6.79 -11.51 -2.16
N LEU A 92 5.59 -11.06 -1.81
CA LEU A 92 4.74 -11.70 -0.80
C LEU A 92 4.41 -13.16 -1.18
N ILE A 93 3.93 -13.40 -2.40
CA ILE A 93 3.66 -14.76 -2.92
C ILE A 93 4.93 -15.61 -2.91
N SER A 94 6.07 -15.03 -3.27
CA SER A 94 7.37 -15.70 -3.24
C SER A 94 7.75 -16.11 -1.82
N ASN A 95 7.53 -15.26 -0.82
CA ASN A 95 7.80 -15.58 0.58
C ASN A 95 6.94 -16.76 1.07
N MET A 96 5.64 -16.75 0.75
CA MET A 96 4.75 -17.88 1.04
C MET A 96 5.23 -19.17 0.37
N THR A 97 5.47 -19.13 -0.94
CA THR A 97 5.76 -20.34 -1.73
C THR A 97 7.16 -20.92 -1.49
N ASN A 98 8.10 -20.12 -1.00
CA ASN A 98 9.45 -20.57 -0.64
C ASN A 98 9.59 -20.97 0.85
N GLY A 99 8.50 -21.00 1.61
CA GLY A 99 8.52 -21.41 3.02
C GLY A 99 9.34 -20.48 3.90
N VAL A 100 9.24 -19.17 3.63
CA VAL A 100 9.88 -18.15 4.47
C VAL A 100 9.21 -18.11 5.84
N SER A 101 10.01 -18.04 6.90
CA SER A 101 9.47 -17.94 8.26
C SER A 101 8.55 -16.73 8.41
N GLY A 102 7.34 -16.93 8.93
CA GLY A 102 6.31 -15.88 9.05
C GLY A 102 5.28 -15.89 7.92
N TYR A 103 5.43 -16.76 6.92
CA TYR A 103 4.54 -16.89 5.75
C TYR A 103 4.08 -18.35 5.51
N CYS A 104 4.17 -19.21 6.53
CA CYS A 104 3.86 -20.63 6.45
C CYS A 104 2.52 -20.96 7.13
N VAL A 105 1.97 -22.14 6.81
CA VAL A 105 0.83 -22.71 7.55
C VAL A 105 1.16 -22.79 9.04
N GLY A 106 0.25 -22.27 9.87
CA GLY A 106 0.39 -22.14 11.32
C GLY A 106 0.96 -20.80 11.79
N ASP A 107 1.46 -19.95 10.88
CA ASP A 107 1.76 -18.55 11.19
C ASP A 107 0.46 -17.74 11.27
N LYS A 108 0.50 -16.58 11.95
CA LYS A 108 -0.69 -15.74 12.16
C LYS A 108 -1.25 -15.22 10.83
N GLY A 109 -2.57 -15.38 10.65
CA GLY A 109 -3.27 -15.15 9.38
C GLY A 109 -3.30 -16.39 8.47
N LEU A 110 -2.42 -17.38 8.67
CA LEU A 110 -2.31 -18.59 7.86
C LEU A 110 -2.48 -19.86 8.72
N GLU A 111 -3.41 -19.84 9.68
CA GLU A 111 -3.48 -20.85 10.73
C GLU A 111 -3.74 -22.27 10.19
N THR A 112 -4.51 -22.40 9.12
CA THR A 112 -4.81 -23.69 8.48
C THR A 112 -4.32 -23.74 7.03
N GLN A 113 -4.20 -24.96 6.48
CA GLN A 113 -3.92 -25.13 5.05
C GLN A 113 -4.99 -24.46 4.17
N ALA A 114 -6.25 -24.45 4.61
CA ALA A 114 -7.34 -23.81 3.88
C ALA A 114 -7.18 -22.29 3.82
N ASP A 115 -6.71 -21.66 4.91
CA ASP A 115 -6.40 -20.23 4.95
C ASP A 115 -5.26 -19.91 3.99
N TYR A 116 -4.17 -20.69 4.06
CA TYR A 116 -3.02 -20.55 3.16
C TYR A 116 -3.42 -20.69 1.68
N ASP A 117 -4.22 -21.70 1.34
CA ASP A 117 -4.65 -21.94 -0.04
C ASP A 117 -5.61 -20.86 -0.55
N LEU A 118 -6.42 -20.26 0.33
CA LEU A 118 -7.26 -19.13 -0.01
C LEU A 118 -6.42 -17.88 -0.25
N ALA A 119 -5.54 -17.54 0.69
CA ALA A 119 -4.66 -16.38 0.58
C ALA A 119 -3.78 -16.44 -0.66
N LEU A 120 -3.12 -17.58 -0.90
CA LEU A 120 -2.26 -17.75 -2.06
C LEU A 120 -3.03 -17.62 -3.39
N ARG A 121 -4.30 -18.06 -3.44
CA ARG A 121 -5.14 -17.89 -4.64
C ARG A 121 -5.57 -16.44 -4.83
N ALA A 122 -6.00 -15.77 -3.78
CA ALA A 122 -6.41 -14.37 -3.82
C ALA A 122 -5.24 -13.49 -4.27
N LEU A 123 -4.08 -13.62 -3.61
CA LEU A 123 -2.88 -12.84 -3.90
C LEU A 123 -2.37 -13.04 -5.33
N LYS A 124 -2.45 -14.27 -5.88
CA LYS A 124 -2.09 -14.53 -7.28
C LYS A 124 -3.01 -13.86 -8.30
N ALA A 125 -4.28 -13.68 -7.96
CA ALA A 125 -5.22 -12.95 -8.78
C ALA A 125 -4.95 -11.44 -8.69
N ILE A 126 -4.76 -10.93 -7.47
CA ILE A 126 -4.39 -9.53 -7.19
C ILE A 126 -3.11 -9.13 -7.94
N ASP A 127 -2.01 -9.88 -7.78
CA ASP A 127 -0.77 -9.64 -8.54
C ASP A 127 -1.01 -9.50 -10.05
N ALA A 128 -1.86 -10.37 -10.62
CA ALA A 128 -2.17 -10.29 -12.05
C ALA A 128 -3.08 -9.10 -12.40
N GLN A 129 -3.97 -8.68 -11.51
CA GLN A 129 -4.82 -7.51 -11.67
C GLN A 129 -3.97 -6.22 -11.66
N GLU A 130 -3.03 -6.10 -10.71
CA GLU A 130 -2.11 -4.95 -10.67
C GLU A 130 -1.20 -4.89 -11.90
N GLN A 131 -0.81 -6.04 -12.45
CA GLN A 131 -0.10 -6.06 -13.74
C GLN A 131 -0.96 -5.44 -14.85
N LEU A 132 -2.27 -5.69 -14.87
CA LEU A 132 -3.17 -5.08 -15.85
C LEU A 132 -3.40 -3.60 -15.58
N HIS A 133 -3.50 -3.17 -14.32
CA HIS A 133 -3.60 -1.74 -13.99
C HIS A 133 -2.35 -0.97 -14.44
N ALA A 134 -1.15 -1.50 -14.15
CA ALA A 134 0.12 -0.91 -14.58
C ALA A 134 0.24 -0.82 -16.10
N LEU A 135 -0.10 -1.91 -16.81
CA LEU A 135 -0.11 -1.94 -18.28
C LEU A 135 -1.15 -0.99 -18.86
N GLY A 136 -2.31 -0.86 -18.23
CA GLY A 136 -3.38 0.06 -18.64
C GLY A 136 -2.96 1.52 -18.53
N ALA A 137 -2.44 1.94 -17.38
CA ALA A 137 -1.96 3.30 -17.15
C ALA A 137 -0.83 3.68 -18.12
N ASN A 138 0.18 2.80 -18.27
CA ASN A 138 1.25 3.02 -19.25
C ASN A 138 0.76 2.97 -20.70
N GLY A 139 -0.25 2.15 -21.00
CA GLY A 139 -0.89 2.11 -22.32
C GLY A 139 -1.54 3.44 -22.70
N ILE A 140 -2.25 4.07 -21.76
CA ILE A 140 -2.86 5.40 -21.96
C ILE A 140 -1.78 6.45 -22.18
N LEU A 141 -0.75 6.49 -21.32
CA LEU A 141 0.37 7.42 -21.46
C LEU A 141 1.04 7.28 -22.84
N ALA A 142 1.38 6.05 -23.24
CA ALA A 142 2.02 5.78 -24.52
C ALA A 142 1.13 6.21 -25.70
N HIS A 143 -0.16 5.89 -25.67
CA HIS A 143 -1.09 6.23 -26.75
C HIS A 143 -1.27 7.74 -26.90
N ALA A 144 -1.27 8.48 -25.78
CA ALA A 144 -1.34 9.94 -25.77
C ALA A 144 0.01 10.65 -26.02
N GLY A 145 1.05 9.89 -26.43
CA GLY A 145 2.38 10.41 -26.73
C GLY A 145 3.15 10.92 -25.51
N ARG A 146 2.79 10.47 -24.30
CA ARG A 146 3.48 10.78 -23.05
C ARG A 146 4.52 9.71 -22.71
N ALA A 147 5.43 10.04 -21.79
CA ALA A 147 6.41 9.10 -21.29
C ALA A 147 5.72 8.04 -20.41
N THR A 148 6.07 6.77 -20.60
CA THR A 148 5.60 5.68 -19.73
C THR A 148 6.49 5.58 -18.49
N ILE A 149 5.92 5.09 -17.39
CA ILE A 149 6.65 4.78 -16.17
C ILE A 149 7.34 3.42 -16.29
N VAL A 150 8.59 3.36 -15.85
CA VAL A 150 9.37 2.12 -15.79
C VAL A 150 9.64 1.77 -14.33
N PRO A 151 9.79 0.48 -13.99
CA PRO A 151 9.88 0.10 -12.59
C PRO A 151 11.11 0.64 -11.87
N CYS A 152 10.97 0.85 -10.56
CA CYS A 152 12.04 1.18 -9.63
C CYS A 152 12.63 -0.09 -8.99
N GLN A 153 13.51 0.10 -7.99
CA GLN A 153 13.78 -0.92 -6.98
C GLN A 153 12.93 -0.65 -5.75
N TYR A 154 12.49 -1.72 -5.08
CA TYR A 154 11.54 -1.62 -3.98
C TYR A 154 12.05 -2.34 -2.73
N THR A 155 11.72 -1.81 -1.56
CA THR A 155 11.92 -2.47 -0.27
C THR A 155 10.62 -2.43 0.51
N TYR A 156 10.36 -3.42 1.34
CA TYR A 156 9.07 -3.53 2.03
C TYR A 156 9.28 -3.60 3.54
N PRO A 157 8.55 -2.80 4.34
CA PRO A 157 8.73 -2.76 5.79
C PRO A 157 7.98 -3.89 6.50
N VAL A 158 8.02 -5.12 5.97
CA VAL A 158 7.23 -6.26 6.43
C VAL A 158 8.11 -7.50 6.60
N ALA A 159 7.80 -8.32 7.61
CA ALA A 159 8.56 -9.55 7.90
C ALA A 159 7.69 -10.80 8.07
N THR A 160 6.36 -10.62 8.18
CA THR A 160 5.38 -11.69 8.35
C THR A 160 4.21 -11.50 7.41
N PHE A 161 3.40 -12.55 7.22
CA PHE A 161 2.16 -12.46 6.45
C PHE A 161 1.19 -11.44 7.05
N GLU A 162 1.04 -11.40 8.38
CA GLU A 162 0.17 -10.41 9.04
C GLU A 162 0.63 -8.98 8.77
N ASP A 163 1.94 -8.70 8.91
CA ASP A 163 2.49 -7.38 8.59
C ASP A 163 2.25 -7.03 7.12
N ALA A 164 2.41 -8.02 6.24
CA ALA A 164 2.24 -7.83 4.80
C ALA A 164 0.78 -7.52 4.41
N ILE A 165 -0.19 -8.24 4.97
CA ILE A 165 -1.61 -7.94 4.75
C ILE A 165 -2.01 -6.60 5.39
N THR A 166 -1.44 -6.26 6.54
CA THR A 166 -1.68 -4.98 7.20
C THR A 166 -1.16 -3.83 6.34
N PHE A 167 0.07 -3.95 5.85
CA PHE A 167 0.68 -2.95 4.98
C PHE A 167 -0.08 -2.82 3.65
N ALA A 168 -0.54 -3.94 3.08
CA ALA A 168 -1.41 -3.97 1.90
C ALA A 168 -2.70 -3.15 2.11
N SER A 169 -3.44 -3.44 3.19
CA SER A 169 -4.63 -2.66 3.52
C SER A 169 -4.32 -1.17 3.61
N THR A 170 -3.24 -0.79 4.30
CA THR A 170 -2.90 0.62 4.53
C THR A 170 -2.55 1.37 3.26
N PHE A 171 -1.68 0.84 2.38
CA PHE A 171 -1.33 1.57 1.17
C PHE A 171 -2.52 1.62 0.19
N THR A 172 -3.29 0.53 0.07
CA THR A 172 -4.45 0.53 -0.83
C THR A 172 -5.54 1.48 -0.34
N ASP A 173 -5.77 1.62 0.97
CA ASP A 173 -6.69 2.65 1.51
C ASP A 173 -6.25 4.09 1.12
N VAL A 174 -4.93 4.37 1.10
CA VAL A 174 -4.39 5.67 0.65
C VAL A 174 -4.57 5.87 -0.86
N VAL A 175 -4.38 4.81 -1.66
CA VAL A 175 -4.56 4.83 -3.12
C VAL A 175 -6.03 5.03 -3.47
N LEU A 176 -6.95 4.30 -2.83
CA LEU A 176 -8.40 4.49 -2.97
C LEU A 176 -8.82 5.94 -2.70
N GLY A 177 -8.28 6.57 -1.66
CA GLY A 177 -8.52 7.98 -1.37
C GLY A 177 -7.98 8.93 -2.45
N THR A 178 -6.88 8.53 -3.10
CA THR A 178 -6.21 9.32 -4.15
C THR A 178 -6.95 9.20 -5.48
N LEU A 179 -7.39 8.00 -5.87
CA LEU A 179 -8.15 7.75 -7.10
C LEU A 179 -9.49 8.49 -7.15
N GLN A 180 -10.09 8.80 -5.99
CA GLN A 180 -11.27 9.66 -5.91
C GLN A 180 -10.98 11.09 -6.39
N GLU A 181 -9.82 11.67 -6.04
CA GLU A 181 -9.36 12.97 -6.54
C GLU A 181 -9.11 12.92 -8.05
N VAL A 182 -8.52 11.81 -8.52
CA VAL A 182 -8.21 11.59 -9.95
C VAL A 182 -9.47 11.69 -10.82
N ILE A 183 -10.57 11.07 -10.41
CA ILE A 183 -11.84 11.15 -11.15
C ILE A 183 -12.31 12.61 -11.28
N GLY A 184 -12.17 13.39 -10.21
CA GLY A 184 -12.50 14.83 -10.22
C GLY A 184 -11.60 15.63 -11.16
N ALA A 185 -10.30 15.33 -11.18
CA ALA A 185 -9.33 15.97 -12.08
C ALA A 185 -9.66 15.69 -13.55
N PHE A 186 -9.91 14.43 -13.92
CA PHE A 186 -10.26 14.05 -15.30
C PHE A 186 -11.51 14.79 -15.81
N ALA A 187 -12.52 14.93 -14.96
CA ALA A 187 -13.73 15.68 -15.31
C ALA A 187 -13.44 17.17 -15.57
N GLY A 188 -12.51 17.78 -14.82
CA GLY A 188 -12.11 19.18 -14.98
C GLY A 188 -11.16 19.43 -16.16
N ASP A 189 -10.34 18.46 -16.51
CA ASP A 189 -9.27 18.59 -17.51
C ASP A 189 -9.71 18.24 -18.94
N GLY A 190 -10.97 17.79 -19.11
CA GLY A 190 -11.51 17.40 -20.41
C GLY A 190 -11.22 15.95 -20.81
N ASP A 191 -10.72 15.14 -19.88
CA ASP A 191 -10.36 13.72 -20.06
C ASP A 191 -11.39 12.80 -19.35
N ALA A 192 -12.65 13.25 -19.26
CA ALA A 192 -13.72 12.61 -18.49
C ALA A 192 -14.04 11.18 -18.95
N GLU A 193 -13.67 10.81 -20.18
CA GLU A 193 -13.79 9.45 -20.71
C GLU A 193 -12.95 8.41 -19.96
N LEU A 194 -11.94 8.83 -19.20
CA LEU A 194 -11.14 7.96 -18.35
C LEU A 194 -11.80 7.66 -17.00
N ALA A 195 -12.81 8.44 -16.60
CA ALA A 195 -13.47 8.27 -15.29
C ALA A 195 -14.11 6.90 -15.09
N PRO A 196 -14.82 6.29 -16.07
CA PRO A 196 -15.36 4.93 -15.91
C PRO A 196 -14.27 3.88 -15.69
N LEU A 197 -13.11 4.03 -16.33
CA LEU A 197 -11.98 3.11 -16.15
C LEU A 197 -11.44 3.19 -14.73
N ILE A 198 -11.13 4.40 -14.23
CA ILE A 198 -10.65 4.57 -12.85
C ILE A 198 -11.72 4.14 -11.84
N GLY A 199 -13.00 4.43 -12.11
CA GLY A 199 -14.10 3.94 -11.28
C GLY A 199 -14.13 2.42 -11.15
N SER A 200 -13.79 1.69 -12.22
CA SER A 200 -13.68 0.22 -12.16
C SER A 200 -12.46 -0.26 -11.34
N ILE A 201 -11.33 0.45 -11.43
CA ILE A 201 -10.12 0.17 -10.64
C ILE A 201 -10.39 0.38 -9.16
N ILE A 202 -11.02 1.51 -8.79
CA ILE A 202 -11.46 1.77 -7.41
C ILE A 202 -12.35 0.64 -6.89
N GLY A 203 -13.28 0.14 -7.71
CA GLY A 203 -14.14 -0.98 -7.34
C GLY A 203 -13.34 -2.26 -7.06
N ASN A 204 -12.37 -2.59 -7.93
CA ASN A 204 -11.50 -3.73 -7.75
C ASN A 204 -10.62 -3.59 -6.49
N GLU A 205 -9.91 -2.49 -6.33
CA GLU A 205 -9.06 -2.22 -5.16
C GLU A 205 -9.86 -2.26 -3.85
N ALA A 206 -11.11 -1.78 -3.84
CA ALA A 206 -11.98 -1.86 -2.67
C ALA A 206 -12.35 -3.31 -2.30
N GLU A 207 -12.53 -4.20 -3.29
CA GLU A 207 -12.71 -5.64 -3.03
C GLU A 207 -11.46 -6.25 -2.37
N GLN A 208 -10.27 -5.83 -2.82
CA GLN A 208 -9.00 -6.27 -2.24
C GLN A 208 -8.80 -5.78 -0.81
N VAL A 209 -9.06 -4.49 -0.54
CA VAL A 209 -9.02 -3.95 0.83
C VAL A 209 -10.01 -4.69 1.72
N GLY A 210 -11.23 -4.95 1.23
CA GLY A 210 -12.21 -5.75 1.96
C GLY A 210 -11.66 -7.14 2.33
N TYR A 211 -10.98 -7.79 1.39
CA TYR A 211 -10.27 -9.05 1.64
C TYR A 211 -9.15 -8.89 2.69
N PHE A 212 -8.24 -7.91 2.55
CA PHE A 212 -7.13 -7.68 3.47
C PHE A 212 -7.61 -7.42 4.91
N ARG A 213 -8.70 -6.68 5.07
CA ARG A 213 -9.30 -6.37 6.37
C ARG A 213 -9.82 -7.61 7.09
N ILE A 214 -10.39 -8.57 6.36
CA ILE A 214 -10.83 -9.85 6.91
C ILE A 214 -9.63 -10.76 7.20
N GLU A 215 -8.69 -10.82 6.27
CA GLU A 215 -7.50 -11.69 6.36
C GLU A 215 -6.59 -11.32 7.54
N HIS A 216 -6.58 -10.05 7.95
CA HIS A 216 -5.89 -9.61 9.16
C HIS A 216 -6.45 -10.23 10.46
N ARG A 217 -7.65 -10.85 10.42
CA ARG A 217 -8.36 -11.51 11.55
C ARG A 217 -8.47 -10.64 12.81
N SER A 218 -8.43 -9.32 12.66
CA SER A 218 -8.62 -8.40 13.76
C SER A 218 -10.11 -8.36 14.14
N PRO A 219 -10.48 -8.48 15.43
CA PRO A 219 -11.87 -8.52 15.86
C PRO A 219 -12.61 -7.20 15.63
N ILE A 220 -11.88 -6.11 15.33
CA ILE A 220 -12.45 -4.79 15.07
C ILE A 220 -12.53 -4.44 13.58
N ARG A 221 -11.85 -5.20 12.69
CA ARG A 221 -11.85 -4.92 11.26
C ARG A 221 -12.91 -5.75 10.55
N ILE A 222 -13.76 -5.04 9.83
CA ILE A 222 -14.74 -5.61 8.90
C ILE A 222 -14.38 -5.18 7.46
N PRO A 223 -14.85 -5.89 6.42
CA PRO A 223 -14.48 -5.59 5.04
C PRO A 223 -14.80 -4.15 4.63
N SER A 224 -15.96 -3.62 4.99
CA SER A 224 -16.32 -2.22 4.73
C SER A 224 -15.87 -1.33 5.89
N SER A 225 -14.79 -0.58 5.72
CA SER A 225 -14.20 0.26 6.78
C SER A 225 -15.09 1.44 7.19
N LEU A 226 -15.63 2.16 6.20
CA LEU A 226 -16.42 3.39 6.37
C LEU A 226 -17.54 3.46 5.32
N PRO A 227 -18.65 4.16 5.60
CA PRO A 227 -19.66 4.47 4.58
C PRO A 227 -19.13 5.43 3.50
N PHE A 228 -18.16 6.28 3.86
CA PHE A 228 -17.45 7.17 2.96
C PHE A 228 -15.96 7.05 3.27
N LEU A 229 -15.20 6.45 2.36
CA LEU A 229 -13.76 6.25 2.54
C LEU A 229 -13.02 7.58 2.64
N THR A 230 -11.85 7.56 3.27
CA THR A 230 -11.02 8.74 3.47
C THR A 230 -10.51 9.29 2.16
N ALA A 231 -10.76 10.57 1.89
CA ALA A 231 -10.16 11.27 0.76
C ALA A 231 -8.64 11.41 0.98
N SER A 232 -7.88 11.33 -0.11
CA SER A 232 -6.44 11.59 -0.11
C SER A 232 -6.09 12.57 -1.24
N SER A 233 -4.80 12.73 -1.51
CA SER A 233 -4.32 13.45 -2.69
C SER A 233 -3.05 12.83 -3.25
N GLY A 234 -2.78 13.10 -4.52
CA GLY A 234 -1.57 12.63 -5.21
C GLY A 234 -0.28 12.88 -4.42
N PRO A 235 -0.06 14.08 -3.83
CA PRO A 235 1.11 14.34 -3.00
C PRO A 235 1.26 13.42 -1.78
N PHE A 236 0.18 13.00 -1.13
CA PHE A 236 0.28 12.07 0.00
C PHE A 236 0.64 10.65 -0.46
N ALA A 237 0.03 10.16 -1.54
CA ALA A 237 0.40 8.87 -2.12
C ALA A 237 1.87 8.86 -2.60
N ASN A 238 2.30 9.89 -3.34
CA ASN A 238 3.68 10.02 -3.78
C ASN A 238 4.67 10.09 -2.59
N SER A 239 4.29 10.80 -1.53
CA SER A 239 5.08 10.85 -0.29
C SER A 239 5.20 9.47 0.36
N LEU A 240 4.09 8.73 0.48
CA LEU A 240 4.09 7.39 1.05
C LEU A 240 5.02 6.46 0.26
N LEU A 241 4.92 6.47 -1.07
CA LEU A 241 5.78 5.66 -1.94
C LEU A 241 7.27 5.96 -1.71
N ASN A 242 7.66 7.23 -1.74
CA ASN A 242 9.04 7.67 -1.55
C ASN A 242 9.58 7.39 -0.14
N GLN A 243 8.72 7.40 0.86
CA GLN A 243 9.13 7.24 2.26
C GLN A 243 9.19 5.78 2.70
N GLN A 244 8.35 4.91 2.14
CA GLN A 244 8.16 3.55 2.64
C GLN A 244 8.73 2.46 1.73
N VAL A 245 8.69 2.65 0.40
CA VAL A 245 8.89 1.52 -0.53
C VAL A 245 9.90 1.75 -1.64
N LEU A 246 10.03 2.97 -2.17
CA LEU A 246 10.96 3.24 -3.25
C LEU A 246 12.40 3.35 -2.72
N VAL A 247 13.31 2.58 -3.31
CA VAL A 247 14.74 2.75 -3.01
C VAL A 247 15.22 4.08 -3.60
N PRO A 248 15.82 4.98 -2.79
CA PRO A 248 16.27 6.29 -3.28
C PRO A 248 17.22 6.17 -4.48
N GLY A 249 16.93 6.95 -5.53
CA GLY A 249 17.73 6.99 -6.77
C GLY A 249 17.55 5.79 -7.70
N SER A 250 16.66 4.85 -7.39
CA SER A 250 16.46 3.64 -8.21
C SER A 250 15.49 3.80 -9.37
N CYS A 251 14.63 4.82 -9.33
CA CYS A 251 13.58 5.07 -10.31
C CYS A 251 14.13 5.80 -11.56
N PRO A 252 14.15 5.18 -12.76
CA PRO A 252 14.77 5.78 -13.94
C PRO A 252 14.12 7.08 -14.44
N ASN A 253 12.82 7.27 -14.18
CA ASN A 253 12.05 8.44 -14.61
C ASN A 253 11.32 9.14 -13.46
N ALA A 254 11.90 9.13 -12.25
CA ALA A 254 11.36 9.84 -11.08
C ALA A 254 11.06 11.33 -11.33
N SER A 255 11.82 11.97 -12.23
CA SER A 255 11.62 13.38 -12.58
C SER A 255 10.30 13.66 -13.29
N ALA A 256 9.68 12.68 -13.96
CA ALA A 256 8.38 12.86 -14.61
C ALA A 256 7.29 13.12 -13.56
N ILE A 257 7.24 12.27 -12.54
CA ILE A 257 6.27 12.35 -11.43
C ILE A 257 6.54 13.59 -10.58
N ALA A 258 7.79 13.79 -10.14
CA ALA A 258 8.16 14.84 -9.20
C ALA A 258 7.93 16.26 -9.75
N LYS A 259 7.84 16.42 -11.07
CA LYS A 259 7.54 17.71 -11.71
C LYS A 259 6.14 18.22 -11.36
N ASN A 260 5.16 17.31 -11.28
CA ASN A 260 3.76 17.66 -11.21
C ASN A 260 3.09 17.19 -9.91
N VAL A 261 3.61 16.14 -9.28
CA VAL A 261 3.12 15.62 -8.01
C VAL A 261 4.22 15.73 -6.96
N PRO A 262 4.20 16.76 -6.10
CA PRO A 262 5.23 16.92 -5.07
C PRO A 262 5.16 15.80 -4.02
N SER A 263 6.28 15.54 -3.36
CA SER A 263 6.35 14.71 -2.14
C SER A 263 6.76 15.56 -0.95
N PHE A 264 6.31 15.18 0.24
CA PHE A 264 6.65 15.83 1.50
C PHE A 264 7.73 15.06 2.25
N PRO A 265 8.52 15.73 3.10
CA PRO A 265 9.31 15.07 4.12
C PRO A 265 8.44 14.29 5.11
N ALA A 266 8.97 13.20 5.66
CA ALA A 266 8.21 12.28 6.49
C ALA A 266 7.71 12.88 7.80
N LEU A 267 6.48 12.50 8.17
CA LEU A 267 5.90 12.68 9.50
C LEU A 267 5.72 11.31 10.15
N THR A 268 6.34 11.10 11.30
CA THR A 268 6.20 9.86 12.06
C THR A 268 5.13 10.01 13.13
N VAL A 269 4.14 9.12 13.13
CA VAL A 269 3.23 8.91 14.27
C VAL A 269 3.99 8.10 15.33
N VAL A 270 4.28 8.72 16.48
CA VAL A 270 5.11 8.11 17.53
C VAL A 270 4.27 7.30 18.53
N THR A 271 3.07 7.79 18.86
CA THR A 271 2.16 7.03 19.72
C THR A 271 1.61 5.82 18.97
N SER A 272 1.81 4.62 19.52
CA SER A 272 1.22 3.38 19.02
C SER A 272 0.95 2.42 20.20
N PRO A 273 -0.18 1.70 20.25
CA PRO A 273 -1.31 1.81 19.32
C PRO A 273 -2.10 3.12 19.52
N VAL A 274 -2.73 3.60 18.46
CA VAL A 274 -3.76 4.66 18.53
C VAL A 274 -5.11 3.98 18.79
N THR A 275 -6.00 4.64 19.55
CA THR A 275 -7.34 4.12 19.88
C THR A 275 -8.41 5.13 19.49
N LEU A 276 -9.65 4.66 19.29
CA LEU A 276 -10.84 5.48 19.07
C LEU A 276 -11.30 6.20 20.36
N GLN A 277 -10.43 7.07 20.88
CA GLN A 277 -10.67 7.91 22.04
C GLN A 277 -10.00 9.26 21.81
N THR A 278 -10.67 10.34 22.23
CA THR A 278 -10.03 11.66 22.21
C THR A 278 -8.81 11.64 23.12
N THR A 279 -7.63 11.72 22.53
CA THR A 279 -6.37 11.54 23.26
C THR A 279 -5.26 12.41 22.69
N THR A 280 -4.13 12.50 23.38
CA THR A 280 -2.94 13.18 22.88
C THR A 280 -2.06 12.20 22.13
N ILE A 281 -1.74 12.52 20.87
CA ILE A 281 -0.83 11.74 20.03
C ILE A 281 0.48 12.49 19.87
N ASN A 282 1.59 11.76 20.02
CA ASN A 282 2.93 12.28 19.78
C ASN A 282 3.33 12.02 18.32
N TYR A 283 3.97 13.01 17.73
CA TYR A 283 4.47 12.99 16.37
C TYR A 283 5.94 13.42 16.35
N SER A 284 6.66 13.05 15.30
CA SER A 284 8.00 13.59 15.06
C SER A 284 8.32 13.78 13.59
N PHE A 285 9.20 14.74 13.30
CA PHE A 285 9.80 14.94 11.98
C PHE A 285 11.27 15.35 12.10
N ALA A 286 12.06 15.11 11.05
CA ALA A 286 13.46 15.51 11.00
C ALA A 286 13.58 17.04 10.82
N ALA A 287 14.43 17.69 11.62
CA ALA A 287 14.66 19.12 11.55
C ALA A 287 16.02 19.50 12.15
N SER A 288 16.39 20.77 12.04
CA SER A 288 17.64 21.31 12.62
C SER A 288 17.45 22.00 13.98
N SER A 289 16.21 22.34 14.36
CA SER A 289 15.90 23.00 15.64
C SER A 289 14.40 22.96 15.97
N VAL A 290 14.05 23.27 17.21
CA VAL A 290 12.65 23.32 17.69
C VAL A 290 11.82 24.42 17.02
N SER A 291 12.44 25.49 16.53
CA SER A 291 11.71 26.57 15.85
C SER A 291 11.06 26.13 14.55
N ALA A 292 11.48 24.99 13.99
CA ALA A 292 10.82 24.37 12.85
C ALA A 292 9.35 24.00 13.11
N ALA A 293 8.92 23.86 14.35
CA ALA A 293 7.51 23.66 14.72
C ALA A 293 6.71 24.95 14.94
N SER A 294 7.35 26.12 14.88
CA SER A 294 6.68 27.39 15.16
C SER A 294 5.63 27.72 14.09
N GLY A 295 4.41 28.03 14.53
CA GLY A 295 3.30 28.40 13.64
C GLY A 295 2.71 27.24 12.85
N LEU A 296 3.13 26.00 13.11
CA LEU A 296 2.57 24.82 12.45
C LEU A 296 1.29 24.33 13.13
N SER A 297 0.49 23.57 12.38
CA SER A 297 -0.71 22.90 12.87
C SER A 297 -0.75 21.45 12.39
N VAL A 298 -1.55 20.62 13.04
CA VAL A 298 -1.80 19.23 12.63
C VAL A 298 -3.18 19.16 12.00
N ALA A 299 -3.24 18.77 10.73
CA ALA A 299 -4.48 18.51 10.02
C ALA A 299 -4.74 17.01 9.94
N TYR A 300 -5.97 16.61 10.22
CA TYR A 300 -6.50 15.25 10.10
C TYR A 300 -7.49 15.18 8.96
N ILE A 301 -7.26 14.25 8.03
CA ILE A 301 -8.17 13.91 6.94
C ILE A 301 -8.76 12.54 7.24
N ASN A 302 -10.08 12.46 7.36
CA ASN A 302 -10.80 11.23 7.67
C ASN A 302 -12.19 11.23 7.00
N GLY A 303 -12.52 10.14 6.31
CA GLY A 303 -13.69 10.08 5.44
C GLY A 303 -13.70 11.18 4.38
N GLN A 304 -14.91 11.61 3.99
CA GLN A 304 -15.14 12.77 3.12
C GLN A 304 -15.41 14.06 3.90
N ASN A 305 -15.04 14.09 5.19
CA ASN A 305 -15.32 15.22 6.07
C ASN A 305 -14.38 16.41 5.77
N VAL A 306 -14.80 17.60 6.21
CA VAL A 306 -13.91 18.76 6.28
C VAL A 306 -12.76 18.43 7.23
N PRO A 307 -11.49 18.65 6.84
CA PRO A 307 -10.34 18.31 7.69
C PRO A 307 -10.40 18.99 9.06
N VAL A 308 -10.06 18.23 10.10
CA VAL A 308 -9.96 18.75 11.49
C VAL A 308 -8.55 19.27 11.72
N VAL A 309 -8.40 20.41 12.37
CA VAL A 309 -7.10 21.03 12.63
C VAL A 309 -6.88 21.23 14.11
N GLU A 310 -5.73 20.77 14.60
CA GLU A 310 -5.31 20.84 15.99
C GLU A 310 -3.98 21.58 16.12
N ALA A 311 -3.80 22.23 17.27
CA ALA A 311 -2.58 22.96 17.55
C ALA A 311 -1.41 22.00 17.85
N VAL A 312 -0.23 22.35 17.35
CA VAL A 312 1.02 21.73 17.82
C VAL A 312 1.26 22.17 19.27
N SER A 313 1.49 21.19 20.15
CA SER A 313 1.77 21.40 21.56
C SER A 313 3.08 20.73 21.98
N ASN A 314 3.73 21.29 23.01
CA ASN A 314 4.94 20.75 23.63
C ASN A 314 6.08 20.37 22.64
N PRO A 315 6.45 21.24 21.66
CA PRO A 315 7.53 20.92 20.75
C PRO A 315 8.86 20.85 21.51
N SER A 316 9.62 19.79 21.24
CA SER A 316 10.94 19.55 21.79
C SER A 316 11.88 19.13 20.66
N PHE A 317 13.18 19.38 20.82
CA PHE A 317 14.19 19.02 19.83
C PHE A 317 15.27 18.17 20.47
N ALA A 318 15.50 16.98 19.91
CA ALA A 318 16.57 16.08 20.29
C ALA A 318 16.97 15.20 19.11
N ASN A 319 18.26 14.89 18.98
CA ASN A 319 18.78 13.93 17.99
C ASN A 319 18.36 14.23 16.53
N GLY A 320 18.34 15.51 16.14
CA GLY A 320 17.98 15.93 14.78
C GLY A 320 16.49 15.79 14.44
N LYS A 321 15.63 15.61 15.45
CA LYS A 321 14.18 15.51 15.30
C LYS A 321 13.47 16.49 16.20
N VAL A 322 12.36 17.03 15.70
CA VAL A 322 11.36 17.68 16.55
C VAL A 322 10.32 16.65 16.91
N THR A 323 9.99 16.55 18.20
CA THR A 323 8.87 15.78 18.73
C THR A 323 7.87 16.74 19.33
N PHE A 324 6.59 16.52 19.05
CA PHE A 324 5.50 17.36 19.55
C PHE A 324 4.24 16.53 19.72
N SER A 325 3.21 17.12 20.31
CA SER A 325 1.92 16.47 20.54
C SER A 325 0.78 17.26 19.91
N ALA A 326 -0.30 16.57 19.53
CA ALA A 326 -1.58 17.20 19.20
C ALA A 326 -2.73 16.32 19.67
N THR A 327 -3.90 16.93 19.89
CA THR A 327 -5.13 16.19 20.18
C THR A 327 -5.50 15.36 18.95
N PHE A 328 -5.91 14.11 19.15
CA PHE A 328 -6.52 13.25 18.15
C PHE A 328 -8.01 13.09 18.53
N PRO A 329 -8.94 13.49 17.65
CA PRO A 329 -10.38 13.30 17.89
C PRO A 329 -10.75 11.80 17.94
N GLY A 330 -11.59 11.42 18.91
CA GLY A 330 -11.95 10.01 19.14
C GLY A 330 -12.93 9.39 18.15
N ASP A 331 -13.44 10.17 17.20
CA ASP A 331 -14.45 9.80 16.20
C ASP A 331 -13.87 9.61 14.79
N LEU A 332 -12.54 9.60 14.64
CA LEU A 332 -11.88 9.33 13.36
C LEU A 332 -11.66 7.83 13.17
N HIS A 333 -12.46 7.20 12.32
CA HIS A 333 -12.49 5.74 12.09
C HIS A 333 -11.77 5.34 10.79
N GLY A 334 -11.26 4.11 10.67
CA GLY A 334 -10.57 3.66 9.45
C GLY A 334 -9.28 4.43 9.18
N LEU A 335 -8.96 4.64 7.90
CA LEU A 335 -7.79 5.44 7.49
C LEU A 335 -7.93 6.90 7.95
N THR A 336 -6.93 7.40 8.65
CA THR A 336 -6.73 8.83 8.90
C THR A 336 -5.37 9.25 8.39
N ILE A 337 -5.36 10.25 7.50
CA ILE A 337 -4.14 10.88 7.01
C ILE A 337 -3.85 12.11 7.86
N VAL A 338 -2.65 12.15 8.42
CA VAL A 338 -2.16 13.25 9.25
C VAL A 338 -1.14 14.05 8.47
N ALA A 339 -1.27 15.38 8.49
CA ALA A 339 -0.31 16.29 7.89
C ALA A 339 0.04 17.41 8.86
N VAL A 340 1.31 17.80 8.90
CA VAL A 340 1.71 19.06 9.53
C VAL A 340 1.62 20.15 8.48
N THR A 341 0.85 21.19 8.75
CA THR A 341 0.55 22.29 7.82
C THR A 341 1.15 23.62 8.29
N LYS A 342 1.43 24.52 7.33
CA LYS A 342 1.98 25.86 7.57
C LYS A 342 1.01 26.86 8.22
N ASN A 343 -0.27 26.52 8.33
CA ASN A 343 -1.31 27.33 8.94
C ASN A 343 -2.44 26.43 9.50
N ALA A 344 -3.33 27.02 10.29
CA ALA A 344 -4.43 26.32 10.96
C ALA A 344 -5.69 26.12 10.09
N GLY A 345 -5.62 26.38 8.78
CA GLY A 345 -6.80 26.38 7.92
C GLY A 345 -7.70 27.62 8.10
N PRO A 346 -9.04 27.50 7.94
CA PRO A 346 -9.78 26.26 7.69
C PRO A 346 -9.41 25.65 6.34
N PHE A 347 -9.34 24.32 6.30
CA PHE A 347 -9.16 23.59 5.06
C PHE A 347 -10.50 23.07 4.55
N THR A 348 -10.68 23.01 3.23
CA THR A 348 -11.94 22.54 2.63
C THR A 348 -11.88 21.13 2.07
N SER A 349 -10.68 20.56 1.89
CA SER A 349 -10.47 19.24 1.28
C SER A 349 -9.08 18.66 1.59
N ALA A 350 -8.88 17.39 1.26
CA ALA A 350 -7.57 16.72 1.32
C ALA A 350 -6.51 17.45 0.47
N SER A 351 -6.87 17.87 -0.76
CA SER A 351 -5.98 18.64 -1.65
C SER A 351 -5.59 20.00 -1.06
N ASN A 352 -6.52 20.66 -0.34
CA ASN A 352 -6.22 21.93 0.32
C ASN A 352 -5.28 21.74 1.52
N VAL A 353 -5.41 20.64 2.26
CA VAL A 353 -4.41 20.25 3.27
C VAL A 353 -3.06 20.00 2.60
N ALA A 354 -3.00 19.18 1.54
CA ALA A 354 -1.77 18.87 0.81
C ALA A 354 -1.04 20.12 0.31
N ALA A 355 -1.75 21.11 -0.24
CA ALA A 355 -1.19 22.39 -0.67
C ALA A 355 -0.57 23.24 0.48
N ASN A 356 -0.90 22.92 1.73
CA ASN A 356 -0.40 23.57 2.93
C ASN A 356 0.53 22.68 3.77
N THR A 357 0.72 21.42 3.38
CA THR A 357 1.57 20.45 4.09
C THR A 357 3.05 20.83 4.02
N VAL A 358 3.73 20.66 5.14
CA VAL A 358 5.19 20.76 5.27
C VAL A 358 5.83 19.43 5.68
N TYR A 359 5.11 18.57 6.41
CA TYR A 359 5.53 17.20 6.74
C TYR A 359 4.33 16.26 6.66
N GLY A 360 4.49 15.09 6.02
CA GLY A 360 3.42 14.12 5.88
C GLY A 360 3.70 13.04 4.84
N PRO A 361 2.75 12.12 4.64
CA PRO A 361 1.66 11.84 5.55
C PRO A 361 2.15 11.06 6.78
N GLY A 362 1.57 11.34 7.95
CA GLY A 362 1.46 10.36 9.02
C GLY A 362 0.21 9.52 8.77
N ILE A 363 0.28 8.21 8.99
CA ILE A 363 -0.84 7.29 8.72
C ILE A 363 -1.31 6.66 10.03
N ILE A 364 -2.62 6.69 10.26
CA ILE A 364 -3.29 6.02 11.38
C ILE A 364 -4.40 5.16 10.78
N GLU A 365 -4.43 3.87 11.10
CA GLU A 365 -5.39 2.90 10.58
C GLU A 365 -6.12 2.21 11.74
N LEU A 366 -7.40 2.53 11.94
CA LEU A 366 -8.21 2.08 13.09
C LEU A 366 -9.34 1.12 12.72
#